data_AF-A0A373VFX4-F1
#
_entry.id   AF-A0A373VFX4-F1
#
_cell.length_a   1.000
_cell.length_b   1.000
_cell.length_c   1.000
_cell.angle_alpha   90.00
_cell.angle_beta   90.00
_cell.angle_gamma   90.00
#
_symmetry.space_group_name_H-M   'P 1'
#
loop_
_entity.id
_entity.type
_entity.pdbx_description
1 polymer ?
#
loop_
_entity_poly.entity_id
_entity_poly.type
_entity_poly.pdbx_seq_one_letter_code
_entity_poly.pdbx_strand_id
1 'polypeptide(L)' 'MLKTFTINKGQKPTKEQLQEVMDAKNSPIITDEDAPELSPAMLKAFKSSVIQRNRKKNA' A
#
# COMPACT_ATOMS: atom_id res chain seq x y z
N MET A 1 18.75 -1.44 15.17
CA MET A 1 19.56 -2.09 14.11
C MET A 1 18.89 -1.77 12.78
N LEU A 2 19.48 -0.88 11.96
CA LEU A 2 18.88 -0.49 10.67
C LEU A 2 19.13 -1.62 9.65
N LYS A 3 18.05 -2.20 9.11
CA LYS A 3 18.14 -3.17 8.00
C LYS A 3 18.02 -2.40 6.69
N THR A 4 19.12 -2.33 5.94
CA THR A 4 19.14 -1.71 4.62
C THR A 4 18.70 -2.73 3.57
N PHE A 5 17.60 -2.45 2.88
CA PHE A 5 17.12 -3.29 1.78
C PHE A 5 17.52 -2.67 0.44
N THR A 6 18.24 -3.42 -0.40
CA THR A 6 18.58 -3.02 -1.77
C THR A 6 17.60 -3.66 -2.75
N ILE A 7 16.93 -2.85 -3.56
CA ILE A 7 15.99 -3.30 -4.60
C ILE A 7 16.61 -3.05 -5.98
N ASN A 8 16.71 -4.10 -6.79
CA ASN A 8 17.21 -4.01 -8.16
C ASN A 8 16.08 -3.71 -9.14
N LYS A 9 16.40 -3.02 -10.25
CA LYS A 9 15.42 -2.73 -11.30
C LYS A 9 14.92 -4.04 -11.93
N GLY A 10 13.61 -4.26 -11.91
CA GLY A 10 12.97 -5.47 -12.44
C GLY A 10 12.90 -6.64 -11.46
N GLN A 11 13.36 -6.47 -10.21
CA GLN A 11 13.23 -7.48 -9.17
C GLN A 11 11.75 -7.75 -8.87
N LYS A 12 11.32 -9.00 -9.03
CA LYS A 12 9.99 -9.44 -8.64
C LYS A 12 10.02 -9.92 -7.19
N PRO A 13 8.97 -9.64 -6.39
CA PRO A 13 8.87 -10.16 -5.03
C PRO A 13 8.90 -11.69 -5.01
N THR A 14 9.46 -12.27 -3.96
CA THR A 14 9.38 -13.73 -3.75
C THR A 14 7.95 -14.14 -3.37
N LYS A 15 7.62 -15.43 -3.52
CA LYS A 15 6.30 -15.95 -3.15
C LYS A 15 5.97 -15.70 -1.66
N GLU A 16 6.97 -15.83 -0.80
CA GLU A 16 6.86 -15.57 0.63
C GLU A 16 6.55 -14.10 0.92
N GLN A 17 7.21 -13.16 0.23
CA GLN A 17 6.91 -11.73 0.35
C GLN A 17 5.51 -11.38 -0.14
N LEU A 18 5.05 -12.01 -1.22
CA LEU A 18 3.67 -11.84 -1.69
C LEU A 18 2.67 -12.39 -0.67
N GLN A 19 2.98 -13.53 -0.05
CA GLN A 19 2.13 -14.12 0.99
C GLN A 19 2.07 -13.22 2.23
N GLU A 20 3.20 -12.67 2.68
CA GLU A 20 3.26 -11.72 3.80
C GLU A 20 2.36 -10.50 3.55
N VAL A 21 2.39 -9.95 2.33
CA VAL A 21 1.49 -8.84 1.95
C VAL A 21 0.01 -9.25 1.98
N MET A 22 -0.30 -10.49 1.57
CA MET A 22 -1.67 -11.01 1.61
C MET A 22 -2.14 -11.26 3.04
N ASP A 23 -1.27 -11.74 3.91
CA ASP A 23 -1.58 -12.00 5.32
C ASP A 23 -1.74 -10.69 6.10
N ALA A 24 -0.93 -9.67 5.77
CA ALA A 24 -1.02 -8.33 6.36
C ALA A 24 -2.39 -7.66 6.12
N LYS A 25 -3.10 -8.04 5.05
CA LYS A 25 -4.48 -7.58 4.80
C LYS A 25 -5.44 -7.98 5.93
N ASN A 26 -5.18 -9.10 6.60
CA ASN A 26 -6.03 -9.62 7.68
C ASN A 26 -5.69 -9.00 9.04
N SER A 27 -4.55 -8.32 9.15
CA SER A 27 -4.16 -7.63 10.37
C SER A 27 -4.95 -6.33 10.56
N PRO A 28 -5.32 -5.97 11.80
CA PRO A 28 -5.98 -4.69 12.07
C PRO A 28 -5.05 -3.53 11.73
N ILE A 29 -5.61 -2.47 11.15
CA ILE A 29 -4.90 -1.20 10.94
C ILE A 29 -4.91 -0.48 12.28
N ILE A 30 -3.74 -0.35 12.90
CA ILE A 30 -3.57 0.40 14.15
C ILE A 30 -3.12 1.80 13.76
N THR A 31 -3.95 2.80 14.05
CA THR A 31 -3.59 4.21 13.89
C THR A 31 -2.94 4.73 15.16
N ASP A 32 -1.96 5.61 14.99
CA ASP A 32 -1.31 6.34 16.08
C ASP A 32 -1.61 7.84 15.97
N GLU A 33 -1.09 8.64 16.91
CA GLU A 33 -1.28 10.09 16.89
C GLU A 33 -0.64 10.76 15.67
N ASP A 34 0.44 10.18 15.14
CA ASP A 34 1.16 10.69 13.97
C ASP A 34 0.47 10.31 12.64
N ALA A 35 -0.35 9.26 12.63
CA ALA A 35 -1.09 8.75 11.49
C ALA A 35 -2.58 8.50 11.84
N PRO A 36 -3.36 9.57 12.05
CA PRO A 36 -4.77 9.45 12.37
C PRO A 36 -5.57 8.88 11.19
N GLU A 37 -6.74 8.32 11.51
CA GLU A 37 -7.65 7.81 10.48
C GLU A 37 -8.10 8.92 9.51
N LEU A 38 -8.14 8.57 8.22
CA LEU A 38 -8.65 9.47 7.19
C LEU A 38 -10.14 9.71 7.38
N SER A 39 -10.56 10.96 7.27
CA SER A 39 -11.99 11.28 7.21
C SER A 39 -12.66 10.58 6.00
N PRO A 40 -13.98 10.30 6.06
CA PRO A 40 -14.69 9.65 4.96
C PRO A 40 -14.53 10.37 3.60
N ALA A 41 -14.46 11.71 3.63
CA ALA A 41 -14.24 12.52 2.45
C ALA A 41 -12.83 12.35 1.87
N MET A 42 -11.80 12.34 2.72
CA MET A 42 -10.41 12.11 2.31
C MET A 42 -10.22 10.70 1.74
N LEU A 43 -10.79 9.68 2.39
CA LEU A 43 -10.75 8.31 1.89
C LEU A 43 -11.42 8.19 0.52
N LYS A 44 -12.55 8.87 0.31
CA LYS A 44 -13.24 8.94 -1.00
C LYS A 44 -12.36 9.60 -2.06
N ALA A 45 -11.77 10.75 -1.75
CA ALA A 45 -10.88 11.46 -2.67
C ALA A 45 -9.66 10.60 -3.07
N PHE A 46 -9.04 9.93 -2.09
CA PHE A 46 -7.94 9.00 -2.32
C PHE A 46 -8.36 7.86 -3.26
N LYS A 47 -9.46 7.17 -2.97
CA LYS A 47 -10.00 6.10 -3.84
C LYS A 47 -10.24 6.60 -5.27
N SER A 48 -10.88 7.76 -5.42
CA SER A 48 -11.14 8.37 -6.73
C SER A 48 -9.86 8.70 -7.50
N SER A 49 -8.81 9.18 -6.84
CA SER A 49 -7.51 9.46 -7.49
C SER A 49 -6.85 8.19 -8.05
N VAL A 50 -6.88 7.09 -7.28
CA VAL A 50 -6.30 5.81 -7.67
C VAL A 50 -7.04 5.22 -8.88
N ILE A 51 -8.38 5.23 -8.85
CA ILE A 51 -9.21 4.73 -9.95
C ILE A 51 -8.93 5.51 -11.24
N GLN A 52 -8.89 6.85 -11.17
CA GLN A 52 -8.61 7.70 -12.33
C GLN A 52 -7.21 7.45 -12.91
N ARG A 53 -6.20 7.33 -12.05
CA ARG A 53 -4.83 6.99 -12.46
C ARG A 53 -4.77 5.65 -13.17
N ASN A 54 -5.43 4.63 -12.64
CA ASN A 54 -5.44 3.28 -13.22
C ASN A 54 -6.16 3.26 -14.57
N ARG A 55 -7.29 3.98 -14.70
CA ARG A 55 -7.96 4.16 -16.00
C ARG A 55 -7.04 4.79 -17.03
N LYS A 56 -6.32 5.86 -16.67
CA LYS A 56 -5.38 6.53 -17.59
C LYS A 56 -4.20 5.65 -18.02
N LYS A 57 -3.76 4.72 -17.16
CA LYS A 57 -2.66 3.79 -17.49
C LYS A 57 -3.08 2.62 -18.37
N ASN A 58 -4.37 2.27 -18.36
CA ASN A 58 -4.94 1.13 -19.07
C ASN A 58 -5.74 1.52 -20.33
N ALA A 59 -5.81 2.82 -20.63
CA ALA A 59 -6.41 3.38 -21.85
C ALA A 59 -5.28 3.70 -22.85
#